data_AF-Q40809-F1
#
_entry.id   AF-Q40809-F1
#
_cell.length_a   1.000
_cell.length_b   1.000
_cell.length_c   1.000
_cell.angle_alpha   90.00
_cell.angle_beta   90.00
_cell.angle_gamma   90.00
#
_symmetry.space_group_name_H-M   'P 1'
#
loop_
_entity.id
_entity.type
_entity.pdbx_description
1 polymer ?
#
loop_
_entity_poly.entity_id
_entity_poly.type
_entity_poly.pdbx_seq_one_letter_code
_entity_poly.pdbx_strand_id
1 'polypeptide(L)' 'KRGDNMLKFCPPEVNYTLFKDRKMLDVLDEHWIQLTVKKDEVPLNQELWKRQYE' A
#
# COMPACT_ATOMS: atom_id res chain seq x y z
N LYS A 1 2.26 -13.24 25.10
CA LYS A 1 1.09 -13.35 24.20
C LYS A 1 1.59 -13.51 22.76
N ARG A 2 0.83 -14.11 21.83
CA ARG A 2 1.20 -14.05 20.40
C ARG A 2 1.26 -12.58 19.99
N GLY A 3 2.40 -12.08 19.52
CA GLY A 3 2.54 -10.75 18.94
C GLY A 3 3.00 -9.60 19.86
N ASP A 4 3.59 -9.87 21.03
CA ASP A 4 4.12 -8.80 21.89
C ASP A 4 5.27 -8.00 21.20
N ASN A 5 5.92 -8.59 20.19
CA ASN A 5 6.88 -7.93 19.30
C ASN A 5 6.37 -7.98 17.85
N MET A 6 5.44 -7.10 17.49
CA MET A 6 5.03 -6.93 16.08
C MET A 6 6.16 -6.24 15.32
N LEU A 7 6.90 -7.00 14.51
CA LEU A 7 7.87 -6.47 13.54
C LEU A 7 7.15 -5.48 12.61
N LYS A 8 7.61 -4.24 12.61
CA LYS A 8 7.15 -3.13 11.78
C LYS A 8 8.36 -2.31 11.38
N PHE A 9 8.33 -1.69 10.20
CA PHE A 9 9.39 -0.80 9.72
C PHE A 9 10.77 -1.46 9.81
N CYS A 10 10.87 -2.68 9.25
CA CYS A 10 12.09 -3.47 9.36
C CYS A 10 13.19 -2.85 8.48
N PRO A 11 14.44 -2.75 8.97
CA PRO A 11 15.53 -2.29 8.14
C PRO A 11 15.94 -3.34 7.08
N PRO A 12 16.50 -2.93 5.93
CA PRO A 12 16.70 -1.54 5.52
C PRO A 12 15.39 -0.86 5.11
N GLU A 13 15.33 0.46 5.21
CA GLU A 13 14.19 1.23 4.68
C GLU A 13 14.05 0.94 3.17
N VAL A 14 12.88 0.47 2.77
CA VAL A 14 12.52 0.25 1.38
C VAL A 14 11.65 1.40 0.90
N ASN A 15 11.88 1.88 -0.32
CA ASN A 15 11.05 2.94 -0.90
C ASN A 15 9.97 2.33 -1.79
N TYR A 16 8.72 2.67 -1.52
CA TYR A 16 7.62 2.22 -2.38
C TYR A 16 7.73 2.86 -3.77
N THR A 17 7.59 2.02 -4.81
CA THR A 17 7.50 2.49 -6.20
C THR A 17 6.05 2.38 -6.66
N LEU A 18 5.49 3.49 -7.14
CA LEU A 18 4.12 3.54 -7.65
C LEU A 18 3.90 2.50 -8.75
N PHE A 19 2.84 1.70 -8.63
CA PHE A 19 2.40 0.82 -9.70
C PHE A 19 1.95 1.67 -10.89
N LYS A 20 2.61 1.48 -12.04
CA LYS A 20 2.22 2.10 -13.32
C LYS A 20 1.40 1.18 -14.20
N ASP A 21 1.46 -0.13 -13.91
CA ASP A 21 0.71 -1.14 -14.64
C ASP A 21 -0.76 -1.12 -14.22
N ARG A 22 -1.65 -1.02 -15.21
CA ARG A 22 -3.09 -0.91 -14.97
C ARG A 22 -3.67 -2.20 -14.39
N LYS A 23 -3.15 -3.36 -14.78
CA LYS A 23 -3.65 -4.65 -14.29
C LYS A 23 -3.39 -4.80 -12.79
N MET A 24 -2.20 -4.44 -12.30
CA MET A 24 -1.92 -4.43 -10.87
C MET A 24 -2.78 -3.43 -10.09
N LEU A 25 -2.99 -2.23 -10.64
CA LEU A 25 -3.84 -1.22 -10.01
C LEU A 25 -5.29 -1.69 -9.87
N ASP A 26 -5.86 -2.27 -10.93
CA ASP A 26 -7.24 -2.75 -10.91
C ASP A 26 -7.43 -3.88 -9.87
N VAL A 27 -6.48 -4.81 -9.78
CA VAL A 27 -6.49 -5.91 -8.78
C VAL A 27 -6.39 -5.37 -7.35
N LEU A 28 -5.54 -4.37 -7.12
CA LEU A 28 -5.39 -3.76 -5.80
C LEU A 28 -6.60 -2.90 -5.43
N ASP A 29 -7.22 -2.18 -6.37
CA ASP A 29 -8.44 -1.41 -6.10
C ASP A 29 -9.63 -2.33 -5.77
N GLU A 30 -9.71 -3.50 -6.39
CA GLU A 30 -10.77 -4.48 -6.11
C GLU A 30 -10.59 -5.18 -4.76
N HIS A 31 -9.38 -5.68 -4.47
CA HIS A 31 -9.15 -6.53 -3.29
C HIS A 31 -8.51 -5.82 -2.10
N TRP A 32 -7.91 -4.65 -2.32
CA TRP A 32 -7.22 -3.85 -1.31
C TRP A 32 -7.59 -2.37 -1.43
N ILE A 33 -8.89 -2.11 -1.56
CA ILE A 33 -9.45 -0.78 -1.73
C ILE A 33 -9.02 0.20 -0.63
N GLN A 34 -8.69 1.43 -1.02
CA GLN A 34 -8.28 2.51 -0.12
C GLN A 34 -9.51 3.34 0.30
N LEU A 35 -10.32 2.80 1.23
CA LEU A 35 -11.65 3.33 1.60
C LEU A 35 -11.71 4.83 1.95
N THR A 36 -10.62 5.41 2.45
CA THR A 36 -10.55 6.81 2.88
C THR A 36 -9.94 7.76 1.84
N VAL A 37 -9.52 7.23 0.69
CA VAL A 37 -8.90 8.00 -0.41
C VAL A 37 -9.93 8.12 -1.53
N LYS A 38 -9.99 9.27 -2.20
CA LYS A 38 -10.88 9.43 -3.36
C LYS A 38 -10.41 8.50 -4.49
N LYS A 39 -11.35 7.84 -5.16
CA LYS A 39 -11.04 6.83 -6.18
C LYS A 39 -10.11 7.34 -7.28
N ASP A 40 -10.27 8.59 -7.71
CA ASP A 40 -9.42 9.19 -8.76
C ASP A 40 -8.00 9.49 -8.29
N GLU A 41 -7.77 9.62 -6.98
CA GLU A 41 -6.47 9.88 -6.37
C GLU A 41 -5.70 8.57 -6.09
N VAL A 42 -6.40 7.43 -5.97
CA VAL A 42 -5.82 6.09 -5.73
C VAL A 42 -4.72 5.72 -6.73
N PRO A 43 -4.95 5.76 -8.06
CA PRO A 43 -3.92 5.37 -9.02
C PRO A 43 -2.72 6.33 -9.06
N LEU A 44 -2.92 7.59 -8.64
CA LEU A 44 -1.89 8.63 -8.66
C LEU A 44 -0.97 8.56 -7.43
N ASN A 45 -1.56 8.47 -6.24
CA ASN A 45 -0.85 8.67 -4.98
C ASN A 45 -0.52 7.35 -4.26
N GLN A 46 -1.38 6.34 -4.37
CA GLN A 46 -1.19 5.01 -3.78
C GLN A 46 -0.79 5.04 -2.28
N GLU A 47 -1.27 6.07 -1.56
CA GLU A 47 -0.71 6.49 -0.27
C GLU A 47 -0.84 5.42 0.81
N LEU A 48 -1.98 4.73 0.88
CA LEU A 48 -2.18 3.70 1.91
C LEU A 48 -1.39 2.44 1.59
N TRP A 49 -1.22 2.08 0.31
CA TRP A 49 -0.38 0.94 -0.08
C TRP A 49 1.09 1.21 0.23
N LYS A 50 1.57 2.43 -0.08
CA LYS A 50 2.90 2.91 0.30
C LYS A 50 3.14 2.75 1.80
N ARG A 51 2.23 3.27 2.63
CA ARG A 51 2.33 3.20 4.10
C ARG A 51 2.30 1.78 4.68
N GLN A 52 1.69 0.82 3.99
CA GLN A 52 1.68 -0.58 4.43
C GLN A 52 2.94 -1.34 3.99
N TYR A 53 3.56 -0.91 2.89
CA TYR A 53 4.77 -1.52 2.36
C TYR A 53 6.03 -1.07 3.12
N GLU A 54 6.10 0.23 3.42
CA GLU A 54 7.16 0.86 4.20
C GLU A 54 7.01 0.56 5.71
#